data_AF-A0AA40D7K2-F1
#
_entry.id   AF-A0AA40D7K2-F1
#
_cell.length_a   1.000
_cell.length_b   1.000
_cell.length_c   1.000
_cell.angle_alpha   90.00
_cell.angle_beta   90.00
_cell.angle_gamma   90.00
#
_symmetry.space_group_name_H-M   'P 1'
#
loop_
_entity.id
_entity.type
_entity.pdbx_description
1 polymer ?
#
loop_
_entity_poly.entity_id
_entity_poly.type
_entity_poly.pdbx_seq_one_letter_code
_entity_poly.pdbx_strand_id
1 'polypeptide(L)'
;MGLLRRRPAINKSDTSFEAFARLSLANDSDELLERLLCMQPIQNAAPWYEMKDAWGAHLWDIEPRCQIGGIVDDQVVTLDGVYGATIAWHCMEPVAFLMRETIARSRCKQLIGIVPQSLLAGLLLTLYNAPNLTAVGRFEVNLESLGTFLVWIGILTMVAAFLILLASPAMLLYIYSGKFWSTQAHFIGVQGRADLGMAERHLFGFNRGRLKWSTNGSTLSRHRLKDGECLPVPPDVTGDHASSRPGETLFTLIDTYSMTATCFYAERPPVAVMICGQEGGMQRAVLCSYDWRRQTFTRETVLRMKTLVLDRMFRVDRFRFALRRTTPVK
;
A
#
# COMPACT_ATOMS: atom_id res chain seq x y z
N MET A 1 -20.05 7.11 32.51
CA MET A 1 -20.52 8.06 33.55
C MET A 1 -21.40 9.08 32.86
N GLY A 2 -22.54 9.43 33.43
CA GLY A 2 -23.65 10.11 32.73
C GLY A 2 -23.42 11.59 32.36
N LEU A 3 -24.16 12.01 31.33
CA LEU A 3 -24.28 13.29 30.59
C LEU A 3 -24.43 14.60 31.42
N LEU A 4 -24.10 14.65 32.70
CA LEU A 4 -24.57 15.69 33.63
C LEU A 4 -23.50 16.25 34.58
N ARG A 5 -22.37 16.79 34.10
CA ARG A 5 -21.52 17.58 35.02
C ARG A 5 -20.98 18.92 34.56
N ARG A 6 -20.95 19.24 33.26
CA ARG A 6 -20.66 20.62 32.81
C ARG A 6 -21.57 20.97 31.63
N ARG A 7 -22.51 21.90 31.83
CA ARG A 7 -23.17 22.56 30.70
C ARG A 7 -22.12 23.44 30.04
N PRO A 8 -21.80 23.24 28.75
CA PRO A 8 -20.89 24.14 28.05
C PRO A 8 -21.46 25.56 28.02
N ALA A 9 -20.58 26.55 28.03
CA ALA A 9 -21.00 27.94 27.84
C ALA A 9 -21.64 28.09 26.45
N ILE A 10 -22.93 28.45 26.44
CA ILE A 10 -23.70 28.64 25.22
C ILE A 10 -23.26 29.97 24.61
N ASN A 11 -22.67 29.90 23.42
CA ASN A 11 -22.40 31.08 22.62
C ASN A 11 -23.45 31.18 21.51
N LYS A 12 -24.20 32.28 21.48
CA LYS A 12 -25.31 32.47 20.53
C LYS A 12 -24.84 32.70 19.09
N SER A 13 -23.57 33.04 18.89
CA SER A 13 -22.99 33.20 17.55
C SER A 13 -22.50 31.88 16.95
N ASP A 14 -22.53 30.76 17.68
CA ASP A 14 -22.03 29.49 17.18
C ASP A 14 -22.92 28.95 16.06
N THR A 15 -22.28 28.36 15.07
CA THR A 15 -22.96 27.49 14.12
C THR A 15 -23.44 26.20 14.82
N SER A 16 -24.41 25.51 14.21
CA SER A 16 -24.93 24.24 14.75
C SER A 16 -23.83 23.19 14.95
N PHE A 17 -22.83 23.17 14.06
CA PHE A 17 -21.67 22.29 14.17
C PHE A 17 -20.76 22.68 15.34
N GLU A 18 -20.45 23.97 15.51
CA GLU A 18 -19.58 24.43 16.60
C GLU A 18 -20.23 24.19 17.97
N ALA A 19 -21.55 24.40 18.07
CA ALA A 19 -22.30 24.07 19.27
C ALA A 19 -22.24 22.57 19.60
N PHE A 20 -22.38 21.70 18.58
CA PHE A 20 -22.23 20.25 18.74
C PHE A 20 -20.80 19.85 19.11
N ALA A 21 -19.80 20.42 18.45
CA ALA A 21 -18.40 20.15 18.74
C ALA A 21 -18.03 20.57 20.16
N ARG A 22 -18.54 21.71 20.64
CA ARG A 22 -18.29 22.17 22.01
C ARG A 22 -18.99 21.28 23.03
N LEU A 23 -20.18 20.77 22.69
CA LEU A 23 -20.87 19.77 23.50
C LEU A 23 -20.04 18.47 23.58
N SER A 24 -19.51 17.99 22.45
CA SER A 24 -18.65 16.80 22.40
C SER A 24 -17.38 16.99 23.23
N LEU A 25 -16.69 18.13 23.09
CA LEU A 25 -15.47 18.44 23.84
C LEU A 25 -15.72 18.64 25.35
N ALA A 26 -16.88 19.18 25.72
CA ALA A 26 -17.27 19.27 27.13
C ALA A 26 -17.67 17.91 27.71
N ASN A 27 -18.14 16.99 26.85
CA ASN A 27 -18.51 15.63 27.17
C ASN A 27 -17.36 14.67 26.84
N ASP A 28 -16.28 14.78 27.62
CA ASP A 28 -15.03 14.03 27.50
C ASP A 28 -15.20 12.48 27.56
N SER A 29 -16.41 11.98 27.82
CA SER A 29 -16.70 10.55 28.01
C SER A 29 -17.14 9.81 26.75
N ASP A 30 -17.72 10.52 25.76
CA ASP A 30 -18.42 9.85 24.65
C ASP A 30 -17.82 10.11 23.27
N GLU A 31 -16.75 10.91 23.15
CA GLU A 31 -15.95 11.10 21.91
C GLU A 31 -16.82 11.14 20.62
N LEU A 32 -17.96 11.86 20.71
CA LEU A 32 -19.05 11.73 19.74
C LEU A 32 -18.62 12.27 18.38
N LEU A 33 -17.89 13.38 18.39
CA LEU A 33 -17.40 14.00 17.18
C LEU A 33 -16.26 13.19 16.55
N GLU A 34 -15.36 12.63 17.35
CA GLU A 34 -14.31 11.71 16.91
C GLU A 34 -14.89 10.51 16.15
N ARG A 35 -15.96 9.92 16.70
CA ARG A 35 -16.72 8.83 16.05
C ARG A 35 -17.39 9.28 14.77
N LEU A 36 -18.01 10.46 14.78
CA LEU A 36 -18.70 11.03 13.61
C LEU A 36 -17.73 11.25 12.44
N LEU A 37 -16.50 11.70 12.71
CA LEU A 37 -15.46 11.91 11.70
C LEU A 37 -15.07 10.63 10.96
N CYS A 38 -15.25 9.47 11.60
CA CYS A 38 -14.93 8.16 11.05
C CYS A 38 -16.05 7.54 10.20
N MET A 39 -17.21 8.18 10.13
CA MET A 39 -18.37 7.69 9.37
C MET A 39 -18.24 8.04 7.89
N GLN A 40 -18.64 7.12 7.00
CA GLN A 40 -18.85 7.44 5.60
C GLN A 40 -20.32 7.78 5.37
N PRO A 41 -20.67 8.99 4.96
CA PRO A 41 -22.04 9.28 4.57
C PRO A 41 -22.37 8.53 3.28
N ILE A 42 -23.65 8.20 3.13
CA ILE A 42 -24.18 7.55 1.93
C ILE A 42 -23.95 8.42 0.68
N GLN A 43 -24.08 9.74 0.84
CA GLN A 43 -23.79 10.76 -0.16
C GLN A 43 -22.78 11.75 0.42
N ASN A 44 -21.71 12.09 -0.30
CA ASN A 44 -20.70 13.02 0.23
C ASN A 44 -21.25 14.43 0.49
N ALA A 45 -22.32 14.82 -0.22
CA ALA A 45 -23.03 16.08 0.00
C ALA A 45 -23.99 16.09 1.21
N ALA A 46 -24.18 14.94 1.89
CA ALA A 46 -25.07 14.85 3.04
C ALA A 46 -24.59 15.78 4.18
N PRO A 47 -25.52 16.37 4.93
CA PRO A 47 -25.16 17.21 6.08
C PRO A 47 -24.54 16.39 7.20
N TRP A 48 -23.67 17.01 8.01
CA TRP A 48 -22.94 16.34 9.09
C TRP A 48 -23.85 15.72 10.17
N TYR A 49 -25.06 16.25 10.37
CA TYR A 49 -26.01 15.75 11.36
C TYR A 49 -26.75 14.48 10.90
N GLU A 50 -26.59 14.08 9.63
CA GLU A 50 -27.11 12.81 9.14
C GLU A 50 -26.15 11.67 9.51
N MET A 51 -26.34 11.11 10.70
CA MET A 51 -25.49 10.07 11.30
C MET A 51 -25.73 8.66 10.70
N LYS A 52 -25.83 8.55 9.38
CA LYS A 52 -26.00 7.26 8.69
C LYS A 52 -24.70 6.84 8.00
N ASP A 53 -24.13 5.73 8.45
CA ASP A 53 -22.96 5.14 7.82
C ASP A 53 -23.32 4.36 6.57
N ALA A 54 -22.50 4.47 5.53
CA ALA A 54 -22.68 3.75 4.28
C ALA A 54 -22.49 2.23 4.42
N TRP A 55 -21.85 1.77 5.51
CA TRP A 55 -21.72 0.36 5.85
C TRP A 55 -22.72 -0.10 6.93
N GLY A 56 -23.62 0.78 7.38
CA GLY A 56 -24.62 0.45 8.39
C GLY A 56 -24.09 0.33 9.82
N ALA A 57 -22.87 0.81 10.09
CA ALA A 57 -22.33 0.88 11.44
C ALA A 57 -23.05 1.96 12.27
N HIS A 58 -23.27 1.69 13.56
CA HIS A 58 -23.75 2.72 14.47
C HIS A 58 -22.58 3.54 15.02
N LEU A 59 -22.89 4.76 15.50
CA LEU A 59 -21.87 5.67 16.02
C LEU A 59 -21.05 5.04 17.17
N TRP A 60 -21.71 4.27 18.05
CA TRP A 60 -21.08 3.60 19.20
C TRP A 60 -20.29 2.34 18.83
N ASP A 61 -20.46 1.80 17.62
CA ASP A 61 -19.67 0.66 17.14
C ASP A 61 -18.26 1.10 16.72
N ILE A 62 -18.04 2.41 16.58
CA ILE A 62 -16.75 3.01 16.21
C ILE A 62 -15.99 3.37 17.48
N GLU A 63 -14.77 2.82 17.57
CA GLU A 63 -13.79 3.21 18.57
C GLU A 63 -12.82 4.22 17.94
N PRO A 64 -12.87 5.50 18.34
CA PRO A 64 -11.98 6.51 17.78
C PRO A 64 -10.54 6.30 18.26
N ARG A 65 -9.59 6.75 17.44
CA ARG A 65 -8.15 6.76 17.70
C ARG A 65 -7.56 8.16 17.60
N CYS A 66 -8.30 9.09 17.03
CA CYS A 66 -7.97 10.51 17.01
C CYS A 66 -8.55 11.21 18.25
N GLN A 67 -7.97 12.36 18.58
CA GLN A 67 -8.51 13.26 19.59
C GLN A 67 -8.76 14.62 18.98
N ILE A 68 -9.87 15.27 19.34
CA ILE A 68 -10.13 16.64 18.90
C ILE A 68 -9.52 17.60 19.93
N GLY A 69 -8.52 18.36 19.48
CA GLY A 69 -7.81 19.34 20.31
C GLY A 69 -8.53 20.67 20.47
N GLY A 70 -9.49 20.99 19.59
CA GLY A 70 -10.27 22.21 19.68
C GLY A 70 -11.05 22.54 18.43
N ILE A 71 -11.89 23.57 18.54
CA ILE A 71 -12.68 24.13 17.43
C ILE A 71 -11.92 25.35 16.91
N VAL A 72 -11.77 25.45 15.59
CA VAL A 72 -11.15 26.61 14.95
C VAL A 72 -12.26 27.58 14.54
N ASP A 73 -12.84 27.40 13.36
CA ASP A 73 -13.93 28.22 12.80
C ASP A 73 -14.71 27.40 11.75
N ASP A 74 -16.00 27.70 11.51
CA ASP A 74 -16.77 27.29 10.31
C ASP A 74 -16.61 25.81 9.90
N GLN A 75 -17.05 24.89 10.78
CA GLN A 75 -16.95 23.43 10.59
C GLN A 75 -15.53 22.84 10.55
N VAL A 76 -14.54 23.60 11.01
CA VAL A 76 -13.15 23.16 11.13
C VAL A 76 -12.80 22.84 12.58
N VAL A 77 -12.19 21.68 12.78
CA VAL A 77 -11.67 21.20 14.06
C VAL A 77 -10.18 20.93 13.97
N THR A 78 -9.50 21.02 15.10
CA THR A 78 -8.10 20.60 15.21
C THR A 78 -8.06 19.14 15.63
N LEU A 79 -7.49 18.28 14.79
CA LEU A 79 -7.26 16.87 15.11
C LEU A 79 -5.84 16.64 15.60
N ASP A 80 -5.72 15.76 16.59
CA ASP A 80 -4.47 15.39 17.23
C ASP A 80 -4.33 13.86 17.33
N GLY A 81 -3.09 13.38 17.29
CA GLY A 81 -2.76 11.97 17.52
C GLY A 81 -3.19 10.97 16.43
N VAL A 82 -3.36 11.41 15.18
CA VAL A 82 -3.86 10.57 14.08
C VAL A 82 -2.71 9.84 13.38
N TYR A 83 -2.91 8.60 12.92
CA TYR A 83 -1.93 7.95 12.04
C TYR A 83 -2.14 8.40 10.59
N GLY A 84 -1.14 9.08 10.03
CA GLY A 84 -1.20 9.69 8.71
C GLY A 84 -0.17 9.14 7.74
N ALA A 85 -0.54 9.11 6.47
CA ALA A 85 0.38 8.88 5.35
C ALA A 85 -0.09 9.64 4.10
N THR A 86 0.85 10.04 3.25
CA THR A 86 0.55 10.74 2.00
C THR A 86 0.23 9.77 0.86
N ILE A 87 -0.60 10.20 -0.08
CA ILE A 87 -0.91 9.46 -1.31
C ILE A 87 -0.13 10.06 -2.48
N ALA A 88 0.64 9.23 -3.18
CA ALA A 88 1.31 9.60 -4.40
C ALA A 88 0.37 9.47 -5.61
N TRP A 89 0.15 10.58 -6.31
CA TRP A 89 -0.64 10.66 -7.54
C TRP A 89 0.19 10.90 -8.80
N HIS A 90 1.47 11.23 -8.63
CA HIS A 90 2.32 11.77 -9.70
C HIS A 90 3.10 10.68 -10.45
N CYS A 91 3.58 9.66 -9.75
CA CYS A 91 4.31 8.54 -10.35
C CYS A 91 4.06 7.23 -9.59
N MET A 92 4.23 6.11 -10.31
CA MET A 92 4.35 4.79 -9.70
C MET A 92 5.83 4.42 -9.66
N GLU A 93 6.45 4.58 -8.50
CA GLU A 93 7.85 4.18 -8.31
C GLU A 93 7.95 2.69 -7.97
N PRO A 94 9.02 2.01 -8.43
CA PRO A 94 9.32 0.64 -8.00
C PRO A 94 9.44 0.57 -6.48
N VAL A 95 8.72 -0.37 -5.88
CA VAL A 95 8.63 -0.50 -4.42
C VAL A 95 9.71 -1.44 -3.92
N ALA A 96 10.46 -1.05 -2.90
CA ALA A 96 11.41 -1.95 -2.26
C ALA A 96 10.67 -3.09 -1.53
N PHE A 97 11.14 -4.32 -1.67
CA PHE A 97 10.55 -5.47 -1.01
C PHE A 97 11.60 -6.43 -0.45
N LEU A 98 11.24 -7.09 0.63
CA LEU A 98 12.01 -8.15 1.26
C LEU A 98 11.44 -9.49 0.86
N MET A 99 12.32 -10.37 0.37
CA MET A 99 12.02 -11.77 0.11
C MET A 99 12.69 -12.63 1.16
N ARG A 100 12.02 -13.72 1.56
CA ARG A 100 12.65 -14.72 2.42
C ARG A 100 13.79 -15.39 1.67
N GLU A 101 14.97 -15.40 2.28
CA GLU A 101 16.10 -16.19 1.80
C GLU A 101 15.89 -17.65 2.19
N THR A 102 15.63 -18.50 1.19
CA THR A 102 15.63 -19.95 1.37
C THR A 102 17.00 -20.50 0.98
N ILE A 103 17.36 -21.66 1.51
CA ILE A 103 18.63 -22.34 1.16
C ILE A 103 18.73 -22.53 -0.35
N ALA A 104 17.63 -22.95 -1.00
CA ALA A 104 17.56 -23.10 -2.45
C ALA A 104 17.87 -21.78 -3.18
N ARG A 105 17.25 -20.66 -2.78
CA ARG A 105 17.53 -19.34 -3.38
C ARG A 105 18.96 -18.89 -3.12
N SER A 106 19.48 -19.12 -1.91
CA SER A 106 20.87 -18.78 -1.56
C SER A 106 21.86 -19.57 -2.43
N ARG A 107 21.64 -20.88 -2.62
CA ARG A 107 22.43 -21.70 -3.55
C ARG A 107 22.31 -21.21 -5.00
N CYS A 108 21.12 -20.85 -5.47
CA CYS A 108 20.97 -20.29 -6.82
C CYS A 108 21.73 -18.96 -6.98
N LYS A 109 21.68 -18.06 -5.99
CA LYS A 109 22.45 -16.81 -5.99
C LYS A 109 23.96 -17.07 -6.01
N GLN A 110 24.43 -18.00 -5.18
CA GLN A 110 25.85 -18.42 -5.15
C GLN A 110 26.29 -18.98 -6.50
N LEU A 111 25.51 -19.89 -7.09
CA LEU A 111 25.82 -20.48 -8.40
C LEU A 111 25.94 -19.41 -9.48
N ILE A 112 24.99 -18.46 -9.56
CA ILE A 112 25.04 -17.35 -10.52
C ILE A 112 26.25 -16.45 -10.27
N GLY A 113 26.54 -16.13 -9.00
CA GLY A 113 27.67 -15.28 -8.63
C GLY A 113 29.04 -15.88 -8.94
N ILE A 114 29.15 -17.21 -8.95
CA ILE A 114 30.41 -17.92 -9.25
C ILE A 114 30.66 -18.04 -10.77
N VAL A 115 29.64 -17.90 -11.63
CA VAL A 115 29.78 -18.06 -13.10
C VAL A 115 30.90 -17.21 -13.71
N PRO A 116 31.05 -15.90 -13.41
CA PRO A 116 32.11 -15.10 -14.00
C PRO A 116 33.50 -15.57 -13.56
N GLN A 117 33.63 -16.00 -12.30
CA GLN A 117 34.89 -16.51 -11.74
C GLN A 117 35.28 -17.85 -12.36
N SER A 118 34.31 -18.75 -12.57
CA SER A 118 34.57 -20.07 -13.17
C SER A 118 34.88 -19.98 -14.67
N LEU A 119 34.26 -19.06 -15.41
CA LEU A 119 34.62 -18.80 -16.82
C LEU A 119 36.05 -18.26 -16.95
N LEU A 120 36.45 -17.30 -16.11
CA LEU A 120 37.79 -16.74 -16.12
C LEU A 120 38.84 -17.80 -15.72
N ALA A 121 38.57 -18.56 -14.67
CA ALA A 121 39.46 -19.64 -14.22
C ALA A 121 39.62 -20.73 -15.29
N GLY A 122 38.52 -21.18 -15.91
CA GLY A 122 38.56 -22.16 -17.00
C GLY A 122 39.33 -21.67 -18.23
N LEU A 123 39.15 -20.39 -18.60
CA LEU A 123 39.91 -19.76 -19.68
C LEU A 123 41.41 -19.67 -19.37
N LEU A 124 41.78 -19.24 -18.16
CA LEU A 124 43.19 -19.14 -17.76
C LEU A 124 43.86 -20.53 -17.72
N LEU A 125 43.17 -21.54 -17.20
CA LEU A 125 43.68 -22.92 -17.12
C LEU A 125 43.90 -23.53 -18.51
N THR A 126 43.01 -23.24 -19.47
CA THR A 126 43.14 -23.69 -20.86
C THR A 126 44.23 -22.94 -21.62
N LEU A 127 44.31 -21.61 -21.48
CA LEU A 127 45.32 -20.79 -22.17
C LEU A 127 46.74 -21.05 -21.66
N TYR A 128 46.94 -21.19 -20.34
CA TYR A 128 48.25 -21.43 -19.75
C TYR A 128 48.84 -22.79 -20.20
N ASN A 129 47.99 -23.79 -20.42
CA ASN A 129 48.40 -25.14 -20.80
C ASN A 129 48.20 -25.45 -22.30
N ALA A 130 47.72 -24.48 -23.10
CA ALA A 130 47.51 -24.61 -24.54
C ALA A 130 48.74 -25.07 -25.35
N PRO A 131 49.99 -24.60 -25.10
CA PRO A 131 51.15 -25.04 -25.87
C PRO A 131 51.46 -26.54 -25.70
N ASN A 132 51.00 -27.16 -24.60
CA ASN A 132 51.13 -28.60 -24.36
C ASN A 132 50.14 -29.43 -25.21
N LEU A 133 49.08 -28.81 -25.75
CA LEU A 133 48.09 -29.47 -26.60
C LEU A 133 48.52 -29.53 -28.07
N THR A 134 49.33 -28.57 -28.54
CA THR A 134 49.94 -28.57 -29.88
C THR A 134 51.14 -29.52 -30.00
N ALA A 135 51.68 -29.99 -28.87
CA ALA A 135 52.81 -30.93 -28.80
C ALA A 135 52.40 -32.42 -28.89
N VAL A 136 51.10 -32.73 -29.06
CA VAL A 136 50.57 -34.12 -29.16
C VAL A 136 51.15 -34.91 -30.36
N GLY A 137 51.96 -34.29 -31.23
CA GLY A 137 52.76 -34.95 -32.26
C GLY A 137 54.18 -35.37 -31.85
N ARG A 138 54.66 -35.08 -30.63
CA ARG A 138 55.99 -35.50 -30.16
C ARG A 138 55.89 -36.15 -28.78
N PHE A 139 56.10 -37.45 -28.78
CA PHE A 139 56.01 -38.32 -27.63
C PHE A 139 57.25 -38.16 -26.73
N GLU A 140 57.18 -37.37 -25.66
CA GLU A 140 58.09 -37.48 -24.51
C GLU A 140 57.32 -37.43 -23.19
N VAL A 141 57.31 -38.57 -22.51
CA VAL A 141 56.51 -38.83 -21.29
C VAL A 141 57.28 -38.33 -20.06
N ASN A 142 56.65 -37.47 -19.24
CA ASN A 142 56.50 -37.65 -17.77
C ASN A 142 55.95 -36.40 -17.03
N LEU A 143 55.84 -35.23 -17.67
CA LEU A 143 55.19 -34.02 -17.10
C LEU A 143 53.99 -33.51 -17.92
N GLU A 144 53.61 -34.21 -18.99
CA GLU A 144 52.56 -33.80 -19.93
C GLU A 144 51.15 -34.30 -19.56
N SER A 145 51.05 -35.34 -18.72
CA SER A 145 49.76 -35.89 -18.30
C SER A 145 49.01 -34.89 -17.40
N LEU A 146 49.69 -34.24 -16.46
CA LEU A 146 49.09 -33.23 -15.58
C LEU A 146 48.59 -32.01 -16.35
N GLY A 147 49.34 -31.55 -17.35
CA GLY A 147 48.93 -30.42 -18.21
C GLY A 147 47.70 -30.73 -19.05
N THR A 148 47.62 -31.94 -19.63
CA THR A 148 46.43 -32.38 -20.39
C THR A 148 45.22 -32.59 -19.47
N PHE A 149 45.39 -33.14 -18.26
CA PHE A 149 44.31 -33.23 -17.26
C PHE A 149 43.78 -31.84 -16.85
N LEU A 150 44.64 -30.84 -16.68
CA LEU A 150 44.24 -29.47 -16.34
C LEU A 150 43.48 -28.77 -17.46
N VAL A 151 43.82 -29.01 -18.74
CA VAL A 151 43.06 -28.51 -19.89
C VAL A 151 41.64 -29.10 -19.90
N TRP A 152 41.49 -30.40 -19.68
CA TRP A 152 40.17 -31.03 -19.59
C TRP A 152 39.33 -30.49 -18.43
N ILE A 153 39.95 -30.23 -17.27
CA ILE A 153 39.29 -29.57 -16.13
C ILE A 153 38.86 -28.15 -16.50
N GLY A 154 39.70 -27.39 -17.20
CA GLY A 154 39.38 -26.06 -17.70
C GLY A 154 38.19 -26.06 -18.68
N ILE A 155 38.15 -27.01 -19.62
CA ILE A 155 37.03 -27.17 -20.55
C ILE A 155 35.75 -27.58 -19.80
N LEU A 156 35.83 -28.56 -18.89
CA LEU A 156 34.68 -29.02 -18.12
C LEU A 156 34.09 -27.90 -17.26
N THR A 157 34.94 -27.10 -16.61
CA THR A 157 34.51 -25.95 -15.80
C THR A 157 33.87 -24.86 -16.65
N MET A 158 34.40 -24.58 -17.86
CA MET A 158 33.75 -23.66 -18.80
C MET A 158 32.40 -24.18 -19.30
N VAL A 159 32.29 -25.47 -19.64
CA VAL A 159 31.03 -26.08 -20.09
C VAL A 159 29.98 -26.01 -18.97
N ALA A 160 30.36 -26.35 -17.73
CA ALA A 160 29.46 -26.25 -16.58
C ALA A 160 29.00 -24.81 -16.34
N ALA A 161 29.92 -23.83 -16.44
CA ALA A 161 29.58 -22.42 -16.31
C ALA A 161 28.64 -21.94 -17.42
N PHE A 162 28.83 -22.41 -18.65
CA PHE A 162 27.96 -22.09 -19.79
C PHE A 162 26.55 -22.67 -19.60
N LEU A 163 26.42 -23.89 -19.09
CA LEU A 163 25.12 -24.49 -18.76
C LEU A 163 24.38 -23.69 -17.68
N ILE A 164 25.09 -23.21 -16.65
CA ILE A 164 24.50 -22.35 -15.62
C ILE A 164 24.10 -20.99 -16.22
N LEU A 165 24.90 -20.42 -17.12
CA LEU A 165 24.56 -19.19 -17.82
C LEU A 165 23.28 -19.35 -18.65
N LEU A 166 23.12 -20.47 -19.34
CA LEU A 166 21.91 -20.81 -20.08
C LEU A 166 20.70 -21.00 -19.15
N ALA A 167 20.89 -21.61 -17.99
CA ALA A 167 19.86 -21.76 -16.96
C ALA A 167 19.57 -20.48 -16.17
N SER A 168 20.41 -19.44 -16.29
CA SER A 168 20.35 -18.23 -15.48
C SER A 168 19.01 -17.49 -15.56
N PRO A 169 18.31 -17.37 -16.72
CA PRO A 169 17.01 -16.68 -16.75
C PRO A 169 15.96 -17.41 -15.90
N ALA A 170 15.94 -18.75 -15.96
CA ALA A 170 15.02 -19.55 -15.15
C ALA A 170 15.36 -19.47 -13.65
N MET A 171 16.65 -19.48 -13.31
CA MET A 171 17.11 -19.33 -11.92
C MET A 171 16.80 -17.94 -11.36
N LEU A 172 16.98 -16.87 -12.15
CA LEU A 172 16.61 -15.51 -11.76
C LEU A 172 15.10 -15.40 -11.56
N LEU A 173 14.30 -15.95 -12.47
CA LEU A 173 12.85 -16.03 -12.28
C LEU A 173 12.50 -16.80 -11.01
N TYR A 174 13.18 -17.90 -10.67
CA TYR A 174 12.95 -18.62 -9.43
C TYR A 174 13.34 -17.80 -8.17
N ILE A 175 14.45 -17.07 -8.21
CA ILE A 175 14.91 -16.22 -7.10
C ILE A 175 13.92 -15.08 -6.84
N TYR A 176 13.46 -14.39 -7.89
CA TYR A 176 12.59 -13.22 -7.81
C TYR A 176 11.09 -13.55 -7.86
N SER A 177 10.72 -14.79 -8.19
CA SER A 177 9.33 -15.26 -8.05
C SER A 177 9.02 -15.68 -6.62
N GLY A 178 7.75 -15.60 -6.26
CA GLY A 178 7.23 -16.03 -4.96
C GLY A 178 6.61 -14.90 -4.15
N LYS A 179 6.32 -15.20 -2.87
CA LYS A 179 5.65 -14.28 -1.94
C LYS A 179 6.65 -13.27 -1.35
N PHE A 180 6.22 -12.01 -1.27
CA PHE A 180 6.95 -10.97 -0.55
C PHE A 180 6.66 -11.08 0.95
N TRP A 181 7.69 -10.90 1.76
CA TRP A 181 7.58 -10.97 3.22
C TRP A 181 7.20 -9.62 3.81
N SER A 182 7.86 -8.56 3.34
CA SER A 182 7.54 -7.18 3.67
C SER A 182 7.79 -6.34 2.44
N THR A 183 6.93 -5.35 2.23
CA THR A 183 7.09 -4.36 1.17
C THR A 183 7.13 -2.98 1.80
N GLN A 184 7.79 -2.05 1.13
CA GLN A 184 7.79 -0.66 1.52
C GLN A 184 6.34 -0.15 1.43
N ALA A 185 5.89 0.49 2.51
CA ALA A 185 4.54 1.02 2.61
C ALA A 185 4.43 2.32 1.83
N HIS A 186 3.59 2.30 0.81
CA HIS A 186 3.30 3.46 -0.02
C HIS A 186 1.84 3.40 -0.47
N PHE A 187 1.20 4.56 -0.47
CA PHE A 187 -0.14 4.73 -1.01
C PHE A 187 -0.06 5.38 -2.37
N ILE A 188 -0.59 4.70 -3.37
CA ILE A 188 -0.59 5.18 -4.75
C ILE A 188 -2.03 5.38 -5.19
N GLY A 189 -2.33 6.59 -5.62
CA GLY A 189 -3.63 6.95 -6.16
C GLY A 189 -3.63 6.82 -7.68
N VAL A 190 -4.68 6.20 -8.23
CA VAL A 190 -4.93 6.13 -9.67
C VAL A 190 -6.33 6.65 -9.95
N GLN A 191 -6.48 7.51 -10.96
CA GLN A 191 -7.80 7.95 -11.41
C GLN A 191 -8.47 6.83 -12.23
N GLY A 192 -9.74 6.56 -11.92
CA GLY A 192 -10.50 5.46 -12.49
C GLY A 192 -10.20 4.11 -11.83
N ARG A 193 -10.61 3.04 -12.51
CA ARG A 193 -10.38 1.66 -12.08
C ARG A 193 -9.02 1.20 -12.58
N ALA A 194 -8.08 0.97 -11.67
CA ALA A 194 -6.75 0.49 -12.04
C ALA A 194 -6.79 -0.96 -12.57
N ASP A 195 -5.99 -1.25 -13.60
CA ASP A 195 -5.64 -2.63 -13.94
C ASP A 195 -4.53 -3.11 -13.00
N LEU A 196 -4.88 -4.03 -12.09
CA LEU A 196 -3.95 -4.57 -11.11
C LEU A 196 -2.77 -5.29 -11.77
N GLY A 197 -2.96 -5.90 -12.94
CA GLY A 197 -1.89 -6.61 -13.63
C GLY A 197 -0.84 -5.65 -14.18
N MET A 198 -1.27 -4.51 -14.69
CA MET A 198 -0.39 -3.43 -15.14
C MET A 198 0.26 -2.71 -13.95
N ALA A 199 -0.49 -2.44 -12.88
CA ALA A 199 0.05 -1.86 -11.65
C ALA A 199 1.15 -2.75 -11.03
N GLU A 200 0.93 -4.07 -10.94
CA GLU A 200 1.93 -4.99 -10.38
C GLU A 200 3.22 -5.01 -11.20
N ARG A 201 3.13 -4.91 -12.53
CA ARG A 201 4.32 -4.81 -13.41
C ARG A 201 5.11 -3.53 -13.16
N HIS A 202 4.45 -2.40 -12.96
CA HIS A 202 5.14 -1.13 -12.70
C HIS A 202 5.76 -1.08 -11.30
N LEU A 203 5.08 -1.65 -10.30
CA LEU A 203 5.54 -1.61 -8.91
C LEU A 203 6.62 -2.64 -8.59
N PHE A 204 6.52 -3.85 -9.16
CA PHE A 204 7.38 -4.99 -8.81
C PHE A 204 8.14 -5.60 -10.00
N GLY A 205 7.98 -5.05 -11.21
CA GLY A 205 8.60 -5.54 -12.44
C GLY A 205 7.87 -6.72 -13.12
N PHE A 206 7.04 -7.47 -12.40
CA PHE A 206 6.36 -8.66 -12.93
C PHE A 206 4.94 -8.82 -12.36
N ASN A 207 4.02 -9.31 -13.18
CA ASN A 207 2.68 -9.69 -12.74
C ASN A 207 2.65 -11.16 -12.29
N ARG A 208 2.39 -11.39 -11.00
CA ARG A 208 2.17 -12.72 -10.42
C ARG A 208 0.82 -12.80 -9.67
N GLY A 209 -0.09 -11.84 -9.87
CA GLY A 209 -1.38 -11.78 -9.19
C GLY A 209 -1.25 -11.58 -7.67
N ARG A 210 -0.20 -10.86 -7.24
CA ARG A 210 0.06 -10.59 -5.81
C ARG A 210 -0.82 -9.47 -5.30
N LEU A 211 -1.05 -8.45 -6.12
CA LEU A 211 -1.94 -7.34 -5.81
C LEU A 211 -3.40 -7.81 -5.99
N LYS A 212 -4.21 -7.65 -4.95
CA LYS A 212 -5.61 -8.11 -4.94
C LYS A 212 -6.57 -6.96 -4.65
N TRP A 213 -7.82 -7.09 -5.07
CA TRP A 213 -8.86 -6.14 -4.66
C TRP A 213 -9.15 -6.27 -3.15
N SER A 214 -9.55 -5.18 -2.51
CA SER A 214 -10.07 -5.20 -1.15
C SER A 214 -11.42 -5.93 -1.09
N THR A 215 -11.61 -6.81 -0.11
CA THR A 215 -12.88 -7.54 0.06
C THR A 215 -14.00 -6.65 0.60
N ASN A 216 -13.69 -5.84 1.61
CA ASN A 216 -14.63 -4.96 2.33
C ASN A 216 -14.04 -3.56 2.56
N GLY A 217 -13.15 -3.09 1.68
CA GLY A 217 -12.39 -1.84 1.89
C GLY A 217 -13.19 -0.57 1.62
N SER A 218 -14.21 -0.66 0.77
CA SER A 218 -15.09 0.44 0.39
C SER A 218 -16.49 -0.09 0.11
N THR A 219 -17.44 0.83 -0.10
CA THR A 219 -18.80 0.48 -0.55
C THR A 219 -18.84 -0.18 -1.94
N LEU A 220 -17.76 -0.05 -2.73
CA LEU A 220 -17.59 -0.69 -4.04
C LEU A 220 -16.92 -2.05 -3.97
N SER A 221 -16.36 -2.40 -2.81
CA SER A 221 -15.65 -3.67 -2.64
C SER A 221 -16.64 -4.83 -2.72
N ARG A 222 -16.27 -5.85 -3.48
CA ARG A 222 -17.06 -7.08 -3.62
C ARG A 222 -16.20 -8.27 -3.22
N HIS A 223 -16.83 -9.26 -2.61
CA HIS A 223 -16.20 -10.51 -2.27
C HIS A 223 -17.11 -11.68 -2.63
N ARG A 224 -16.51 -12.84 -2.84
CA ARG A 224 -17.20 -14.11 -3.02
C ARG A 224 -16.71 -15.08 -1.95
N LEU A 225 -17.65 -15.68 -1.23
CA LEU A 225 -17.32 -16.75 -0.30
C LEU A 225 -17.02 -18.02 -1.10
N LYS A 226 -15.84 -18.61 -0.90
CA LYS A 226 -15.49 -19.93 -1.44
C LYS A 226 -14.70 -20.69 -0.38
N ASP A 227 -15.13 -21.90 -0.04
CA ASP A 227 -14.46 -22.78 0.93
C ASP A 227 -14.22 -22.12 2.30
N GLY A 228 -15.15 -21.25 2.74
CA GLY A 228 -15.04 -20.50 3.99
C GLY A 228 -14.13 -19.26 3.93
N GLU A 229 -13.45 -19.01 2.80
CA GLU A 229 -12.63 -17.82 2.59
C GLU A 229 -13.36 -16.75 1.75
N CYS A 230 -13.19 -15.48 2.13
CA CYS A 230 -13.67 -14.35 1.35
C CYS A 230 -12.66 -14.00 0.26
N LEU A 231 -12.94 -14.42 -0.98
CA LEU A 231 -12.13 -14.10 -2.14
C LEU A 231 -12.50 -12.71 -2.70
N PRO A 232 -11.52 -11.86 -2.99
CA PRO A 232 -11.80 -10.53 -3.55
C PRO A 232 -12.25 -10.63 -5.01
N VAL A 233 -13.29 -9.88 -5.34
CA VAL A 233 -13.83 -9.78 -6.70
C VAL A 233 -13.60 -8.35 -7.19
N PRO A 234 -13.22 -8.14 -8.46
CA PRO A 234 -13.08 -6.81 -9.00
C PRO A 234 -14.37 -5.99 -8.85
N PRO A 235 -14.28 -4.70 -8.50
CA PRO A 235 -15.44 -3.85 -8.38
C PRO A 235 -16.12 -3.72 -9.74
N ASP A 236 -17.43 -3.84 -9.74
CA ASP A 236 -18.25 -3.63 -10.92
C ASP A 236 -18.57 -2.14 -11.00
N VAL A 237 -17.95 -1.49 -11.98
CA VAL A 237 -18.04 -0.03 -12.18
C VAL A 237 -18.74 0.27 -13.50
N THR A 238 -19.65 -0.60 -13.92
CA THR A 238 -20.52 -0.36 -15.07
C THR A 238 -21.34 0.92 -14.86
N GLY A 239 -21.73 1.56 -15.98
CA GLY A 239 -22.12 2.97 -16.07
C GLY A 239 -23.26 3.44 -15.15
N ASP A 240 -24.04 2.52 -14.57
CA ASP A 240 -25.16 2.82 -13.67
C ASP A 240 -24.72 3.50 -12.36
N HIS A 241 -23.49 3.26 -11.89
CA HIS A 241 -23.00 3.90 -10.67
C HIS A 241 -22.54 5.36 -10.90
N ALA A 242 -22.03 5.68 -12.08
CA ALA A 242 -21.54 7.02 -12.42
C ALA A 242 -22.69 8.04 -12.59
N SER A 243 -23.87 7.60 -13.01
CA SER A 243 -25.06 8.47 -13.16
C SER A 243 -25.71 8.82 -11.82
N SER A 244 -25.54 7.99 -10.78
CA SER A 244 -26.16 8.21 -9.47
C SER A 244 -25.46 9.23 -8.57
N ARG A 245 -24.24 9.67 -8.91
CA ARG A 245 -23.41 10.55 -8.07
C ARG A 245 -22.78 11.70 -8.87
N PRO A 246 -23.56 12.74 -9.20
CA PRO A 246 -23.07 13.87 -10.00
C PRO A 246 -21.94 14.59 -9.26
N GLY A 247 -20.78 14.74 -9.91
CA GLY A 247 -19.61 15.43 -9.36
C GLY A 247 -18.59 14.55 -8.64
N GLU A 248 -18.90 13.28 -8.39
CA GLU A 248 -17.93 12.32 -7.86
C GLU A 248 -17.17 11.63 -9.00
N THR A 249 -15.86 11.48 -8.82
CA THR A 249 -14.99 10.74 -9.73
C THR A 249 -14.50 9.46 -9.07
N LEU A 250 -14.34 8.41 -9.88
CA LEU A 250 -13.82 7.14 -9.40
C LEU A 250 -12.31 7.22 -9.26
N PHE A 251 -11.79 6.71 -8.15
CA PHE A 251 -10.38 6.53 -7.89
C PHE A 251 -10.08 5.12 -7.39
N THR A 252 -8.84 4.69 -7.56
CA THR A 252 -8.30 3.48 -6.95
C THR A 252 -7.13 3.85 -6.05
N LEU A 253 -7.21 3.45 -4.78
CA LEU A 253 -6.09 3.49 -3.85
C LEU A 253 -5.38 2.14 -3.85
N ILE A 254 -4.09 2.14 -4.17
CA ILE A 254 -3.23 0.97 -4.09
C ILE A 254 -2.39 1.09 -2.82
N ASP A 255 -2.56 0.12 -1.93
CA ASP A 255 -1.74 -0.08 -0.74
C ASP A 255 -0.70 -1.16 -1.03
N THR A 256 0.56 -0.74 -1.16
CA THR A 256 1.67 -1.63 -1.46
C THR A 256 2.07 -2.50 -0.26
N TYR A 257 1.70 -2.13 0.97
CA TYR A 257 2.04 -2.88 2.17
C TYR A 257 1.07 -4.03 2.41
N SER A 258 -0.24 -3.74 2.36
CA SER A 258 -1.25 -4.78 2.49
C SER A 258 -1.46 -5.59 1.19
N MET A 259 -0.85 -5.16 0.08
CA MET A 259 -1.03 -5.72 -1.27
C MET A 259 -2.49 -5.70 -1.71
N THR A 260 -3.19 -4.62 -1.37
CA THR A 260 -4.59 -4.46 -1.74
C THR A 260 -4.84 -3.19 -2.53
N ALA A 261 -5.81 -3.26 -3.45
CA ALA A 261 -6.32 -2.10 -4.17
C ALA A 261 -7.79 -1.89 -3.81
N THR A 262 -8.17 -0.64 -3.53
CA THR A 262 -9.51 -0.27 -3.11
C THR A 262 -10.06 0.81 -4.03
N CYS A 263 -11.19 0.55 -4.70
CA CYS A 263 -11.89 1.56 -5.48
C CYS A 263 -12.82 2.39 -4.60
N PHE A 264 -12.90 3.70 -4.83
CA PHE A 264 -13.76 4.61 -4.10
C PHE A 264 -14.15 5.82 -4.94
N TYR A 265 -15.19 6.52 -4.51
CA TYR A 265 -15.62 7.77 -5.11
C TYR A 265 -15.23 8.95 -4.24
N ALA A 266 -14.76 10.03 -4.87
CA ALA A 266 -14.44 11.29 -4.22
C ALA A 266 -14.66 12.46 -5.20
N GLU A 267 -14.89 13.66 -4.67
CA GLU A 267 -14.99 14.87 -5.51
C GLU A 267 -13.61 15.28 -6.02
N ARG A 268 -12.57 15.11 -5.20
CA ARG A 268 -11.17 15.43 -5.53
C ARG A 268 -10.24 14.28 -5.19
N PRO A 269 -9.07 14.19 -5.85
CA PRO A 269 -8.06 13.22 -5.47
C PRO A 269 -7.58 13.49 -4.04
N PRO A 270 -7.77 12.54 -3.10
CA PRO A 270 -7.31 12.72 -1.73
C PRO A 270 -5.79 12.66 -1.64
N VAL A 271 -5.17 13.59 -0.93
CA VAL A 271 -3.70 13.72 -0.81
C VAL A 271 -3.14 12.97 0.40
N ALA A 272 -3.98 12.68 1.39
CA ALA A 272 -3.56 12.00 2.62
C ALA A 272 -4.60 10.95 3.07
N VAL A 273 -4.08 9.89 3.69
CA VAL A 273 -4.83 8.86 4.43
C VAL A 273 -4.64 9.13 5.91
N MET A 274 -5.73 9.18 6.68
CA MET A 274 -5.73 9.44 8.12
C MET A 274 -6.52 8.36 8.84
N ILE A 275 -5.91 7.58 9.73
CA ILE A 275 -6.63 6.57 10.51
C ILE A 275 -7.21 7.21 11.77
N CYS A 276 -8.51 7.45 11.76
CA CYS A 276 -9.21 8.18 12.82
C CYS A 276 -9.94 7.26 13.81
N GLY A 277 -10.20 6.00 13.44
CA GLY A 277 -10.91 5.07 14.32
C GLY A 277 -10.83 3.63 13.85
N GLN A 278 -11.53 2.74 14.54
CA GLN A 278 -11.61 1.33 14.23
C GLN A 278 -13.02 0.78 14.43
N GLU A 279 -13.35 -0.26 13.67
CA GLU A 279 -14.62 -0.98 13.77
C GLU A 279 -14.43 -2.41 13.29
N GLY A 280 -14.93 -3.39 14.05
CA GLY A 280 -14.96 -4.79 13.62
C GLY A 280 -13.57 -5.35 13.26
N GLY A 281 -12.51 -4.87 13.92
CA GLY A 281 -11.12 -5.27 13.67
C GLY A 281 -10.45 -4.61 12.45
N MET A 282 -11.15 -3.72 11.75
CA MET A 282 -10.64 -2.92 10.64
C MET A 282 -10.49 -1.45 11.05
N GLN A 283 -9.60 -0.72 10.37
CA GLN A 283 -9.33 0.69 10.62
C GLN A 283 -10.17 1.57 9.71
N ARG A 284 -10.78 2.62 10.28
CA ARG A 284 -11.48 3.69 9.56
C ARG A 284 -10.46 4.70 9.05
N ALA A 285 -10.15 4.61 7.77
CA ALA A 285 -9.18 5.44 7.08
C ALA A 285 -9.89 6.58 6.35
N VAL A 286 -9.77 7.78 6.88
CA VAL A 286 -10.33 9.01 6.32
C VAL A 286 -9.39 9.53 5.23
N LEU A 287 -9.85 9.52 3.99
CA LEU A 287 -9.15 10.08 2.85
C LEU A 287 -9.45 11.57 2.75
N CYS A 288 -8.40 12.38 2.70
CA CYS A 288 -8.51 13.83 2.80
C CYS A 288 -7.89 14.54 1.60
N SER A 289 -8.59 15.53 1.05
CA SER A 289 -8.00 16.54 0.17
C SER A 289 -7.43 17.69 1.01
N TYR A 290 -6.48 18.43 0.46
CA TYR A 290 -5.86 19.56 1.16
C TYR A 290 -6.24 20.88 0.50
N ASP A 291 -6.82 21.81 1.27
CA ASP A 291 -7.05 23.18 0.83
C ASP A 291 -5.94 24.11 1.35
N TRP A 292 -5.03 24.47 0.45
CA TRP A 292 -3.88 25.33 0.78
C TRP A 292 -4.28 26.74 1.21
N ARG A 293 -5.45 27.26 0.80
CA ARG A 293 -5.87 28.62 1.18
C ARG A 293 -6.26 28.70 2.65
N ARG A 294 -6.88 27.62 3.16
CA ARG A 294 -7.34 27.53 4.55
C ARG A 294 -6.38 26.76 5.44
N GLN A 295 -5.41 26.08 4.83
CA GLN A 295 -4.49 25.14 5.48
C GLN A 295 -5.28 24.04 6.20
N THR A 296 -6.32 23.51 5.53
CA THR A 296 -7.29 22.60 6.13
C THR A 296 -7.42 21.34 5.27
N PHE A 297 -7.36 20.18 5.93
CA PHE A 297 -7.71 18.91 5.32
C PHE A 297 -9.22 18.74 5.29
N THR A 298 -9.78 18.37 4.14
CA THR A 298 -11.21 18.11 3.99
C THR A 298 -11.43 16.65 3.67
N ARG A 299 -12.38 16.04 4.37
CA ARG A 299 -12.79 14.66 4.12
C ARG A 299 -13.40 14.50 2.73
N GLU A 300 -12.86 13.57 1.96
CA GLU A 300 -13.39 13.18 0.65
C GLU A 300 -14.17 11.87 0.75
N THR A 301 -13.60 10.88 1.45
CA THR A 301 -14.25 9.60 1.71
C THR A 301 -13.61 8.92 2.91
N VAL A 302 -14.21 7.85 3.40
CA VAL A 302 -13.66 6.95 4.40
C VAL A 302 -13.57 5.56 3.77
N LEU A 303 -12.49 4.85 4.07
CA LEU A 303 -12.24 3.46 3.70
C LEU A 303 -12.05 2.60 4.95
N ARG A 304 -12.20 1.28 4.78
CA ARG A 304 -11.84 0.27 5.78
C ARG A 304 -10.51 -0.35 5.39
N MET A 305 -9.48 -0.17 6.21
CA MET A 305 -8.14 -0.69 5.98
C MET A 305 -7.78 -1.76 7.01
N LYS A 306 -6.87 -2.67 6.65
CA LYS A 306 -6.39 -3.68 7.59
C LYS A 306 -5.55 -3.02 8.67
N THR A 307 -5.66 -3.50 9.91
CA THR A 307 -4.88 -3.01 11.06
C THR A 307 -3.37 -3.00 10.85
N LEU A 308 -2.85 -3.89 9.99
CA LEU A 308 -1.45 -3.93 9.58
C LEU A 308 -0.92 -2.57 9.09
N VAL A 309 -1.74 -1.71 8.46
CA VAL A 309 -1.24 -0.44 7.91
C VAL A 309 -0.68 0.51 8.97
N LEU A 310 -1.13 0.38 10.22
CA LEU A 310 -0.72 1.23 11.33
C LEU A 310 0.77 1.09 11.67
N ASP A 311 1.35 -0.10 11.49
CA ASP A 311 2.76 -0.37 11.82
C ASP A 311 3.74 0.43 10.96
N ARG A 312 3.26 1.04 9.86
CA ARG A 312 4.06 1.76 8.88
C ARG A 312 3.61 3.21 8.68
N MET A 313 2.67 3.70 9.47
CA MET A 313 2.20 5.08 9.43
C MET A 313 2.85 5.93 10.52
N PHE A 314 2.93 7.24 10.30
CA PHE A 314 3.44 8.18 11.28
C PHE A 314 2.30 8.82 12.07
N ARG A 315 2.57 9.17 13.33
CA ARG A 315 1.64 9.98 14.11
C ARG A 315 1.74 11.44 13.66
N VAL A 316 0.59 12.03 13.36
CA VAL A 316 0.44 13.41 12.93
C VAL A 316 -0.42 14.12 13.96
N ASP A 317 0.14 15.21 14.46
CA ASP A 317 -0.42 15.98 15.55
C ASP A 317 -0.87 17.36 15.07
N ARG A 318 -1.94 17.88 15.69
CA ARG A 318 -2.46 19.24 15.56
C ARG A 318 -2.58 19.81 14.13
N PHE A 319 -3.50 19.26 13.35
CA PHE A 319 -3.84 19.81 12.03
C PHE A 319 -5.32 20.18 11.93
N ARG A 320 -5.63 21.12 11.02
CA ARG A 320 -7.00 21.55 10.75
C ARG A 320 -7.70 20.55 9.85
N PHE A 321 -8.89 20.13 10.27
CA PHE A 321 -9.71 19.15 9.58
C PHE A 321 -11.15 19.64 9.45
N ALA A 322 -11.77 19.40 8.30
CA ALA A 322 -13.17 19.71 8.02
C ALA A 322 -13.90 18.48 7.48
N LEU A 323 -15.13 18.25 7.95
CA LEU A 323 -16.00 17.17 7.47
C LEU A 323 -16.46 17.34 6.03
N ARG A 324 -16.56 18.60 5.59
CA ARG A 324 -17.02 19.01 4.27
C ARG A 324 -16.32 20.29 3.87
N ARG A 325 -16.19 20.50 2.56
CA ARG A 325 -15.77 21.78 2.01
C ARG A 325 -16.89 22.80 2.18
N THR A 326 -16.70 23.84 2.99
CA THR A 326 -17.56 25.03 2.88
C THR A 326 -17.11 25.81 1.65
N THR A 327 -18.03 26.05 0.72
CA THR A 327 -17.78 26.98 -0.40
C THR A 327 -17.41 28.33 0.20
N PRO A 328 -16.37 29.01 -0.31
CA PRO A 328 -16.09 30.37 0.16
C PRO A 328 -17.33 31.22 -0.07
N VAL A 329 -17.85 31.82 1.02
CA VAL A 329 -18.75 32.97 0.90
C VAL A 329 -17.96 34.01 0.13
N LYS A 330 -18.47 34.39 -1.05
CA LYS A 330 -17.86 35.39 -1.91
C LYS A 330 -17.78 36.74 -1.21
#